data_AF-A0A3N5RTU4-F1
#
_entry.id   AF-A0A3N5RTU4-F1
#
_cell.length_a   1.000
_cell.length_b   1.000
_cell.length_c   1.000
_cell.angle_alpha   90.00
_cell.angle_beta   90.00
_cell.angle_gamma   90.00
#
_symmetry.space_group_name_H-M   'P 1'
#
loop_
_entity.id
_entity.type
_entity.pdbx_description
1 polymer ?
#
loop_
_entity_poly.entity_id
_entity_poly.type
_entity_poly.pdbx_seq_one_letter_code
_entity_poly.pdbx_strand_id
1 'polypeptide(L)'
;MLRKNISIIFGLLVIASMVLSSCAPERIVETVVVTQVVEREGQTIIETQIVEVEVTPTPKTGETEPPLAAVVPEFKNPDTYMVITGAGEPQSLDPAWTYETAGSAVESNIYEGLVFFNREKTDDYVPALATDWTVNEDGTVWVFNIRDGVTFHEGGTLEPHDIAYTTHRAMLQGRIDGPHWMTYEAFFGPDLAMASVNDFAAAFVGKDSFDALSPAELVQVCEDVKATVVADDEAGTVTYTLANPTPWFMALLAQSFLGGVTDQEWMVENGDWDNDCATWQNWADPAAEESLLFNVANGTGPYKLDHWTPGEEIVLTAFEDYWQTEPMWEGGPTGAASIKNVVIKNINEWGTRLSMFETGDADYIYVPNTYRPQLEGYHGFECDAEENCEEV
;
A
#
# COMPACT_ATOMS: atom_id res chain seq x y z
N MET A 1 13.94 -35.17 -83.43
CA MET A 1 14.21 -33.72 -83.32
C MET A 1 12.92 -33.01 -82.95
N LEU A 2 12.99 -31.95 -82.15
CA LEU A 2 11.90 -31.25 -81.42
C LEU A 2 11.33 -31.99 -80.20
N ARG A 3 12.15 -32.14 -79.16
CA ARG A 3 11.74 -32.31 -77.75
C ARG A 3 12.95 -32.05 -76.85
N LYS A 4 13.49 -30.84 -76.88
CA LYS A 4 14.58 -30.35 -76.01
C LYS A 4 14.48 -28.83 -76.06
N ASN A 5 14.28 -28.18 -74.91
CA ASN A 5 14.18 -26.72 -74.65
C ASN A 5 12.87 -26.21 -74.02
N ILE A 6 12.08 -27.07 -73.34
CA ILE A 6 11.02 -26.60 -72.42
C ILE A 6 11.34 -26.95 -70.95
N SER A 7 12.37 -27.75 -70.67
CA SER A 7 12.71 -28.18 -69.30
C SER A 7 13.69 -27.27 -68.54
N ILE A 8 14.17 -26.16 -69.13
CA ILE A 8 15.15 -25.28 -68.47
C ILE A 8 14.50 -24.02 -67.84
N ILE A 9 13.27 -23.67 -68.22
CA ILE A 9 12.56 -22.51 -67.65
C ILE A 9 11.68 -22.90 -66.45
N PHE A 10 11.28 -24.18 -66.30
CA PHE A 10 10.54 -24.65 -65.12
C PHE A 10 11.43 -25.06 -63.93
N GLY A 11 12.74 -25.29 -64.15
CA GLY A 11 13.69 -25.66 -63.09
C GLY A 11 14.18 -24.49 -62.23
N LEU A 12 14.01 -23.24 -62.70
CA LEU A 12 14.41 -22.03 -61.98
C LEU A 12 13.25 -21.35 -61.23
N LEU A 13 12.00 -21.77 -61.46
CA LEU A 13 10.84 -21.25 -60.72
C LEU A 13 10.41 -22.14 -59.54
N VAL A 14 10.88 -23.38 -59.44
CA VAL A 14 10.56 -24.29 -58.32
C VAL A 14 11.63 -24.28 -57.23
N ILE A 15 12.84 -23.78 -57.50
CA ILE A 15 13.89 -23.61 -56.48
C ILE A 15 13.82 -22.22 -55.81
N ALA A 16 13.04 -21.28 -56.37
CA ALA A 16 12.80 -19.97 -55.77
C ALA A 16 11.55 -19.89 -54.88
N SER A 17 10.76 -20.97 -54.74
CA SER A 17 9.58 -21.00 -53.85
C SER A 17 9.75 -21.88 -52.61
N MET A 18 10.95 -22.40 -52.34
CA MET A 18 11.27 -23.21 -51.15
C MET A 18 12.20 -22.49 -50.15
N VAL A 19 12.30 -21.16 -50.20
CA VAL A 19 13.13 -20.36 -49.25
C VAL A 19 12.40 -19.10 -48.74
N LEU A 20 11.08 -19.18 -48.53
CA LEU A 20 10.30 -18.13 -47.86
C LEU A 20 9.22 -18.74 -46.95
N SER A 21 9.62 -19.64 -46.04
CA SER A 21 8.70 -20.27 -45.09
C SER A 21 9.42 -20.60 -43.77
N SER A 22 10.11 -19.64 -43.16
CA SER A 22 10.67 -19.86 -41.81
C SER A 22 10.78 -18.62 -40.94
N CYS A 23 9.93 -17.60 -41.15
CA CYS A 23 9.77 -16.50 -40.19
C CYS A 23 8.28 -16.14 -40.07
N ALA A 24 7.50 -17.03 -39.48
CA ALA A 24 6.27 -16.65 -38.80
C ALA A 24 6.38 -17.22 -37.38
N PRO A 25 6.10 -16.44 -36.32
CA PRO A 25 6.13 -16.97 -34.96
C PRO A 25 5.17 -18.15 -34.84
N GLU A 26 5.61 -19.20 -34.14
CA GLU A 26 4.81 -20.41 -33.92
C GLU A 26 3.57 -20.03 -33.10
N ARG A 27 2.39 -20.12 -33.72
CA ARG A 27 1.12 -19.72 -33.12
C ARG A 27 0.63 -20.86 -32.23
N ILE A 28 0.76 -20.72 -30.91
CA ILE A 28 0.25 -21.69 -29.94
C ILE A 28 -1.18 -21.30 -29.61
N VAL A 29 -2.13 -22.19 -29.89
CA VAL A 29 -3.55 -22.00 -29.61
C VAL A 29 -3.94 -23.00 -28.56
N GLU A 30 -4.44 -22.53 -27.41
CA GLU A 30 -5.03 -23.39 -26.38
C GLU A 30 -6.55 -23.31 -26.41
N THR A 31 -7.18 -24.45 -26.18
CA THR A 31 -8.63 -24.60 -26.14
C THR A 31 -9.10 -24.49 -24.70
N VAL A 32 -9.73 -23.37 -24.34
CA VAL A 32 -10.25 -23.13 -22.99
C VAL A 32 -11.77 -23.34 -22.99
N VAL A 33 -12.24 -24.13 -22.03
CA VAL A 33 -13.67 -24.40 -21.82
C VAL A 33 -14.21 -23.40 -20.81
N VAL A 34 -14.91 -22.39 -21.29
CA VAL A 34 -15.53 -21.35 -20.45
C VAL A 34 -16.96 -21.77 -20.15
N THR A 35 -17.29 -21.82 -18.86
CA THR A 35 -18.65 -22.15 -18.41
C THR A 35 -19.31 -20.86 -17.94
N GLN A 36 -20.36 -20.43 -18.63
CA GLN A 36 -21.09 -19.21 -18.28
C GLN A 36 -22.47 -19.59 -17.75
N VAL A 37 -22.86 -18.95 -16.65
CA VAL A 37 -24.20 -19.07 -16.10
C VAL A 37 -25.06 -17.99 -16.75
N VAL A 38 -26.08 -18.41 -17.49
CA VAL A 38 -27.01 -17.49 -18.18
C VAL A 38 -28.42 -17.78 -17.69
N GLU A 39 -29.11 -16.73 -17.22
CA GLU A 39 -30.53 -16.85 -16.90
C GLU A 39 -31.39 -16.57 -18.13
N ARG A 40 -32.24 -17.55 -18.47
CA ARG A 40 -33.29 -17.38 -19.48
C ARG A 40 -34.60 -17.90 -18.92
N GLU A 41 -35.65 -17.10 -19.06
CA GLU A 41 -37.03 -17.42 -18.63
C GLU A 41 -37.13 -17.87 -17.16
N GLY A 42 -36.31 -17.30 -16.26
CA GLY A 42 -36.36 -17.58 -14.82
C GLY A 42 -35.76 -18.93 -14.40
N GLN A 43 -35.00 -19.59 -15.28
CA GLN A 43 -34.16 -20.73 -14.92
C GLN A 43 -32.68 -20.44 -15.20
N THR A 44 -31.84 -20.85 -14.26
CA THR A 44 -30.38 -20.79 -14.36
C THR A 44 -29.90 -21.94 -15.26
N ILE A 45 -29.35 -21.60 -16.43
CA ILE A 45 -28.80 -22.57 -17.38
C ILE A 45 -27.30 -22.38 -17.45
N ILE A 46 -26.56 -23.49 -17.32
CA ILE A 46 -25.11 -23.52 -17.43
C ILE A 46 -24.77 -23.83 -18.89
N GLU A 47 -24.30 -22.82 -19.62
CA GLU A 47 -23.82 -22.98 -21.01
C GLU A 47 -22.31 -23.12 -21.03
N THR A 48 -21.82 -24.16 -21.70
CA THR A 48 -20.38 -24.40 -21.88
C THR A 48 -19.98 -24.00 -23.30
N GLN A 49 -19.09 -23.01 -23.41
CA GLN A 49 -18.53 -22.58 -24.68
C GLN A 49 -17.04 -22.91 -24.75
N ILE A 50 -16.61 -23.43 -25.91
CA ILE A 50 -15.21 -23.69 -26.20
C ILE A 50 -14.67 -22.46 -26.94
N VAL A 51 -13.69 -21.78 -26.34
CA VAL A 51 -13.03 -20.61 -26.92
C VAL A 51 -11.57 -20.96 -27.19
N GLU A 52 -11.13 -20.74 -28.43
CA GLU A 52 -9.72 -20.86 -28.81
C GLU A 52 -9.03 -19.53 -28.49
N VAL A 53 -8.05 -19.56 -27.59
CA VAL A 53 -7.28 -18.38 -27.18
C VAL A 53 -5.86 -18.50 -27.73
N GLU A 54 -5.39 -17.44 -28.38
CA GLU A 54 -3.99 -17.31 -28.75
C GLU A 54 -3.16 -17.01 -27.51
N VAL A 55 -2.37 -17.98 -27.08
CA VAL A 55 -1.41 -17.81 -26.00
C VAL A 55 -0.09 -17.34 -26.57
N THR A 56 0.40 -16.21 -26.07
CA THR A 56 1.76 -15.78 -26.37
C THR A 56 2.68 -16.75 -25.61
N PRO A 57 3.60 -17.48 -26.28
CA PRO A 57 4.50 -18.37 -25.57
C PRO A 57 5.25 -17.57 -24.52
N THR A 58 5.20 -18.02 -23.27
CA THR A 58 6.17 -17.59 -22.25
C THR A 58 7.56 -17.78 -22.87
N PRO A 59 8.45 -16.78 -22.83
CA PRO A 59 9.77 -16.93 -23.43
C PRO A 59 10.37 -18.22 -22.86
N LYS A 60 10.70 -19.17 -23.74
CA LYS A 60 11.60 -20.26 -23.34
C LYS A 60 12.81 -19.57 -22.73
N THR A 61 13.19 -20.01 -21.52
CA THR A 61 14.40 -19.57 -20.83
C THR A 61 15.55 -19.70 -21.83
N GLY A 62 15.86 -18.59 -22.50
CA GLY A 62 17.00 -18.48 -23.37
C GLY A 62 18.24 -18.63 -22.51
N GLU A 63 19.31 -19.11 -23.12
CA GLU A 63 20.65 -19.01 -22.55
C GLU A 63 20.78 -17.61 -21.93
N THR A 64 21.00 -17.55 -20.62
CA THR A 64 21.29 -16.32 -19.90
C THR A 64 22.43 -15.64 -20.64
N GLU A 65 22.17 -14.44 -21.17
CA GLU A 65 23.25 -13.60 -21.68
C GLU A 65 24.34 -13.55 -20.62
N PRO A 66 25.63 -13.61 -21.01
CA PRO A 66 26.72 -13.48 -20.05
C PRO A 66 26.50 -12.20 -19.23
N PRO A 67 26.83 -12.20 -17.92
CA PRO A 67 26.59 -11.06 -17.05
C PRO A 67 27.15 -9.79 -17.72
N LEU A 68 26.31 -8.75 -17.78
CA LEU A 68 26.70 -7.45 -18.31
C LEU A 68 27.96 -6.99 -17.56
N ALA A 69 28.91 -6.40 -18.30
CA ALA A 69 30.10 -5.85 -17.68
C ALA A 69 29.67 -4.84 -16.60
N ALA A 70 30.28 -4.90 -15.41
CA ALA A 70 29.93 -4.03 -14.30
C ALA A 70 29.79 -2.56 -14.74
N VAL A 71 28.55 -2.09 -14.80
CA VAL A 71 28.23 -0.68 -14.99
C VAL A 71 27.94 -0.15 -13.61
N VAL A 72 28.80 0.75 -13.12
CA VAL A 72 28.46 1.60 -11.97
C VAL A 72 27.76 2.82 -12.57
N PRO A 73 26.43 2.96 -12.44
CA PRO A 73 25.72 4.07 -13.05
C PRO A 73 26.21 5.40 -12.46
N GLU A 74 26.34 6.41 -13.32
CA GLU A 74 26.47 7.79 -12.87
C GLU A 74 25.06 8.35 -12.64
N PHE A 75 24.58 8.27 -11.39
CA PHE A 75 23.25 8.74 -11.02
C PHE A 75 23.10 10.26 -11.24
N LYS A 76 21.97 10.67 -11.83
CA LYS A 76 21.72 12.04 -12.31
C LYS A 76 20.67 12.79 -11.49
N ASN A 77 20.32 12.30 -10.31
CA ASN A 77 19.23 12.81 -9.48
C ASN A 77 19.77 13.56 -8.25
N PRO A 78 20.37 14.76 -8.40
CA PRO A 78 20.82 15.53 -7.24
C PRO A 78 19.62 15.89 -6.36
N ASP A 79 19.78 15.73 -5.05
CA ASP A 79 18.78 16.04 -4.03
C ASP A 79 17.43 15.30 -4.20
N THR A 80 17.39 14.28 -5.06
CA THR A 80 16.19 13.51 -5.40
C THR A 80 16.50 12.04 -5.34
N TYR A 81 15.64 11.26 -4.71
CA TYR A 81 15.65 9.81 -4.78
C TYR A 81 14.56 9.34 -5.75
N MET A 82 14.99 8.90 -6.93
CA MET A 82 14.13 8.43 -8.02
C MET A 82 13.88 6.93 -7.89
N VAL A 83 12.67 6.58 -7.50
CA VAL A 83 12.19 5.22 -7.25
C VAL A 83 11.30 4.78 -8.41
N ILE A 84 11.75 3.78 -9.16
CA ILE A 84 10.94 3.19 -10.22
C ILE A 84 10.45 1.80 -9.78
N THR A 85 9.21 1.75 -9.31
CA THR A 85 8.54 0.49 -8.99
C THR A 85 7.96 -0.16 -10.26
N GLY A 86 7.53 -1.41 -10.12
CA GLY A 86 6.75 -2.14 -11.11
C GLY A 86 5.73 -3.07 -10.43
N ALA A 87 5.36 -2.73 -9.20
CA ALA A 87 4.52 -3.54 -8.31
C ALA A 87 3.12 -2.94 -8.09
N GLY A 88 2.77 -1.90 -8.86
CA GLY A 88 1.52 -1.15 -8.67
C GLY A 88 1.77 0.25 -8.12
N GLU A 89 0.67 0.95 -7.89
CA GLU A 89 0.61 2.27 -7.25
C GLU A 89 -0.43 2.22 -6.12
N PRO A 90 -0.41 3.18 -5.18
CA PRO A 90 -1.42 3.27 -4.14
C PRO A 90 -2.83 3.33 -4.72
N GLN A 91 -3.79 2.75 -4.02
CA GLN A 91 -5.20 2.91 -4.36
C GLN A 91 -5.82 4.16 -3.70
N SER A 92 -5.23 4.62 -2.60
CA SER A 92 -5.54 5.82 -1.85
C SER A 92 -4.29 6.16 -1.01
N LEU A 93 -4.20 7.40 -0.50
CA LEU A 93 -3.24 7.78 0.55
C LEU A 93 -3.92 8.00 1.90
N ASP A 94 -5.18 7.57 2.03
CA ASP A 94 -5.90 7.57 3.30
C ASP A 94 -5.48 6.37 4.15
N PRO A 95 -4.85 6.58 5.32
CA PRO A 95 -4.46 5.47 6.19
C PRO A 95 -5.66 4.61 6.60
N ALA A 96 -6.86 5.18 6.78
CA ALA A 96 -8.05 4.40 7.10
C ALA A 96 -8.50 3.47 5.96
N TRP A 97 -8.06 3.70 4.72
CA TRP A 97 -8.44 2.94 3.54
C TRP A 97 -7.38 1.90 3.14
N THR A 98 -6.11 2.26 3.27
CA THR A 98 -4.97 1.53 2.73
C THR A 98 -4.75 0.17 3.38
N TYR A 99 -4.63 -0.87 2.55
CA TYR A 99 -4.34 -2.24 2.97
C TYR A 99 -3.45 -2.99 1.98
N GLU A 100 -2.59 -2.24 1.28
CA GLU A 100 -1.68 -2.78 0.29
C GLU A 100 -0.31 -2.09 0.39
N THR A 101 0.74 -2.75 -0.10
CA THR A 101 2.13 -2.37 0.18
C THR A 101 2.60 -1.08 -0.48
N ALA A 102 2.08 -0.72 -1.65
CA ALA A 102 2.48 0.48 -2.37
C ALA A 102 2.06 1.75 -1.60
N GLY A 103 0.81 1.79 -1.13
CA GLY A 103 0.26 2.84 -0.28
C GLY A 103 0.96 2.89 1.06
N SER A 104 1.06 1.77 1.79
CA SER A 104 1.73 1.77 3.09
C SER A 104 3.20 2.22 3.02
N ALA A 105 3.91 1.93 1.92
CA ALA A 105 5.28 2.41 1.73
C ALA A 105 5.37 3.94 1.58
N VAL A 106 4.38 4.57 0.95
CA VAL A 106 4.28 6.03 0.83
C VAL A 106 3.82 6.64 2.17
N GLU A 107 2.74 6.11 2.74
CA GLU A 107 2.14 6.59 3.97
C GLU A 107 3.09 6.54 5.16
N SER A 108 3.94 5.51 5.28
CA SER A 108 4.91 5.40 6.39
C SER A 108 6.00 6.50 6.38
N ASN A 109 6.09 7.29 5.30
CA ASN A 109 6.95 8.47 5.23
C ASN A 109 6.20 9.77 5.56
N ILE A 110 4.87 9.75 5.44
CA ILE A 110 3.98 10.91 5.60
C ILE A 110 3.35 10.94 6.99
N TYR A 111 2.83 9.79 7.43
CA TYR A 111 2.13 9.62 8.69
C TYR A 111 2.98 8.84 9.68
N GLU A 112 2.79 9.10 10.97
CA GLU A 112 3.48 8.40 12.05
C GLU A 112 2.47 7.93 13.09
N GLY A 113 2.78 6.81 13.75
CA GLY A 113 2.00 6.27 14.86
C GLY A 113 2.59 6.50 16.22
N LEU A 114 1.87 6.04 17.24
CA LEU A 114 2.26 6.18 18.64
C LEU A 114 3.59 5.47 18.93
N VAL A 115 3.82 4.37 18.24
CA VAL A 115 5.00 3.51 18.38
C VAL A 115 5.51 3.09 17.01
N PHE A 116 6.75 2.61 16.99
CA PHE A 116 7.36 2.03 15.80
C PHE A 116 8.07 0.72 16.14
N PHE A 117 8.30 -0.12 15.13
CA PHE A 117 9.11 -1.33 15.30
C PHE A 117 10.57 -0.96 15.60
N ASN A 118 11.20 -1.69 16.51
CA ASN A 118 12.62 -1.53 16.77
C ASN A 118 13.44 -2.22 15.66
N ARG A 119 13.66 -1.48 14.57
CA ARG A 119 14.28 -1.97 13.34
C ARG A 119 13.59 -3.24 12.81
N GLU A 120 14.35 -4.31 12.59
CA GLU A 120 13.87 -5.59 12.04
C GLU A 120 13.05 -6.44 13.01
N LYS A 121 12.92 -6.02 14.28
CA LYS A 121 12.19 -6.79 15.30
C LYS A 121 10.70 -6.52 15.24
N THR A 122 9.93 -7.57 14.98
CA THR A 122 8.47 -7.50 14.88
C THR A 122 7.74 -7.55 16.22
N ASP A 123 8.46 -7.73 17.33
CA ASP A 123 7.94 -7.90 18.69
C ASP A 123 8.55 -6.92 19.72
N ASP A 124 9.36 -5.98 19.25
CA ASP A 124 10.03 -4.96 20.07
C ASP A 124 9.64 -3.58 19.51
N TYR A 125 9.17 -2.69 20.38
CA TYR A 125 8.57 -1.41 20.00
C TYR A 125 9.26 -0.26 20.68
N VAL A 126 9.48 0.81 19.94
CA VAL A 126 10.05 2.07 20.43
C VAL A 126 9.01 3.19 20.40
N PRO A 127 9.08 4.18 21.31
CA PRO A 127 8.18 5.32 21.28
C PRO A 127 8.38 6.17 20.01
N ALA A 128 7.28 6.58 19.38
CA ALA A 128 7.27 7.52 18.25
C ALA A 128 6.49 8.79 18.64
N LEU A 129 5.22 8.92 18.24
CA LEU A 129 4.35 10.02 18.68
C LEU A 129 3.99 9.93 20.17
N ALA A 130 4.02 8.73 20.76
CA ALA A 130 4.01 8.59 22.22
C ALA A 130 5.43 8.74 22.78
N THR A 131 5.51 9.19 24.04
CA THR A 131 6.76 9.25 24.81
C THR A 131 6.98 7.99 25.66
N ASP A 132 5.89 7.45 26.21
CA ASP A 132 5.83 6.16 26.90
C ASP A 132 4.37 5.69 27.01
N TRP A 133 4.17 4.49 27.57
CA TRP A 133 2.84 3.94 27.83
C TRP A 133 2.81 3.01 29.04
N THR A 134 1.61 2.78 29.55
CA THR A 134 1.32 1.79 30.59
C THR A 134 0.23 0.84 30.12
N VAL A 135 0.24 -0.38 30.65
CA VAL A 135 -0.79 -1.40 30.41
C VAL A 135 -1.24 -2.00 31.74
N ASN A 136 -2.54 -2.26 31.89
CA ASN A 136 -3.07 -2.95 33.07
C ASN A 136 -2.65 -4.44 33.11
N GLU A 137 -2.85 -5.10 34.25
CA GLU A 137 -2.48 -6.53 34.43
C GLU A 137 -3.18 -7.45 33.42
N ASP A 138 -4.39 -7.11 32.99
CA ASP A 138 -5.17 -7.90 32.03
C ASP A 138 -4.77 -7.66 30.56
N GLY A 139 -3.94 -6.65 30.25
CA GLY A 139 -3.54 -6.35 28.87
C GLY A 139 -4.63 -5.70 28.00
N THR A 140 -5.67 -5.16 28.63
CA THR A 140 -6.87 -4.62 27.96
C THR A 140 -7.01 -3.11 28.03
N VAL A 141 -6.28 -2.43 28.92
CA VAL A 141 -6.28 -0.97 29.03
C VAL A 141 -4.86 -0.47 28.85
N TRP A 142 -4.66 0.32 27.80
CA TRP A 142 -3.38 0.94 27.44
C TRP A 142 -3.50 2.45 27.53
N VAL A 143 -2.59 3.09 28.25
CA VAL A 143 -2.53 4.55 28.38
C VAL A 143 -1.22 5.04 27.81
N PHE A 144 -1.28 5.89 26.78
CA PHE A 144 -0.12 6.47 26.11
C PHE A 144 0.03 7.94 26.51
N ASN A 145 1.26 8.35 26.86
CA ASN A 145 1.61 9.77 27.04
C ASN A 145 2.05 10.33 25.69
N ILE A 146 1.38 11.38 25.21
CA ILE A 146 1.59 11.93 23.87
C ILE A 146 2.69 12.99 23.89
N ARG A 147 3.45 13.08 22.80
CA ARG A 147 4.55 14.02 22.66
C ARG A 147 4.04 15.43 22.38
N ASP A 148 4.52 16.40 23.15
CA ASP A 148 4.28 17.82 22.90
C ASP A 148 5.10 18.37 21.72
N GLY A 149 4.54 19.35 21.03
CA GLY A 149 5.26 20.16 20.04
C GLY A 149 5.47 19.48 18.68
N VAL A 150 4.75 18.40 18.39
CA VAL A 150 4.71 17.80 17.05
C VAL A 150 3.79 18.62 16.16
N THR A 151 4.25 19.02 14.98
CA THR A 151 3.50 19.86 14.03
C THR A 151 3.09 19.00 12.83
N PHE A 152 1.86 19.16 12.33
CA PHE A 152 1.46 18.51 11.07
C PHE A 152 1.98 19.30 9.85
N HIS A 153 1.96 18.64 8.70
CA HIS A 153 2.47 19.13 7.43
C HIS A 153 1.83 20.43 6.94
N GLU A 154 0.53 20.60 7.22
CA GLU A 154 -0.30 21.75 6.82
C GLU A 154 -0.55 22.75 7.97
N GLY A 155 0.17 22.62 9.09
CA GLY A 155 -0.02 23.43 10.29
C GLY A 155 -0.53 22.58 11.45
N GLY A 156 -1.27 23.18 12.38
CA GLY A 156 -1.77 22.46 13.55
C GLY A 156 -0.66 21.99 14.50
N THR A 157 -1.05 21.39 15.61
CA THR A 157 -0.13 20.75 16.56
C THR A 157 -0.82 19.52 17.07
N LEU A 158 -0.10 18.40 17.11
CA LEU A 158 -0.63 17.13 17.59
C LEU A 158 -1.17 17.28 19.01
N GLU A 159 -2.43 16.93 19.19
CA GLU A 159 -3.10 16.82 20.47
C GLU A 159 -3.66 15.39 20.67
N PRO A 160 -3.89 14.93 21.91
CA PRO A 160 -4.45 13.60 22.17
C PRO A 160 -5.75 13.31 21.43
N HIS A 161 -6.63 14.30 21.23
CA HIS A 161 -7.86 14.10 20.48
C HIS A 161 -7.66 13.76 19.00
N ASP A 162 -6.55 14.17 18.36
CA ASP A 162 -6.24 13.79 16.96
C ASP A 162 -6.09 12.26 16.82
N ILE A 163 -5.43 11.65 17.81
CA ILE A 163 -5.19 10.21 17.86
C ILE A 163 -6.50 9.45 18.07
N ALA A 164 -7.35 9.95 18.98
CA ALA A 164 -8.67 9.38 19.21
C ALA A 164 -9.54 9.51 17.96
N TYR A 165 -9.61 10.70 17.37
CA TYR A 165 -10.31 10.96 16.11
C TYR A 165 -9.84 10.05 14.98
N THR A 166 -8.53 9.92 14.77
CA THR A 166 -7.94 9.03 13.76
C THR A 166 -8.43 7.61 13.94
N THR A 167 -8.39 7.09 15.17
CA THR A 167 -8.83 5.72 15.47
C THR A 167 -10.34 5.54 15.28
N HIS A 168 -11.15 6.51 15.71
CA HIS A 168 -12.61 6.48 15.53
C HIS A 168 -12.98 6.55 14.06
N ARG A 169 -12.39 7.49 13.31
CA ARG A 169 -12.57 7.66 11.87
C ARG A 169 -12.22 6.39 11.13
N ALA A 170 -11.08 5.77 11.45
CA ALA A 170 -10.64 4.53 10.82
C ALA A 170 -11.67 3.40 10.99
N MET A 171 -12.20 3.21 12.20
CA MET A 171 -13.26 2.23 12.46
C MET A 171 -14.61 2.61 11.80
N LEU A 172 -15.00 3.89 11.79
CA LEU A 172 -16.30 4.34 11.29
C LEU A 172 -16.35 4.55 9.77
N GLN A 173 -15.20 4.59 9.10
CA GLN A 173 -15.07 4.64 7.65
C GLN A 173 -14.52 3.31 7.08
N GLY A 174 -14.53 2.24 7.87
CA GLY A 174 -13.96 0.96 7.48
C GLY A 174 -14.65 0.36 6.25
N ARG A 175 -13.95 0.34 5.12
CA ARG A 175 -14.48 -0.22 3.87
C ARG A 175 -14.52 -1.74 3.84
N ILE A 176 -15.32 -2.29 2.94
CA ILE A 176 -15.30 -3.72 2.63
C ILE A 176 -13.90 -4.18 2.21
N ASP A 177 -13.48 -5.33 2.74
CA ASP A 177 -12.15 -5.92 2.54
C ASP A 177 -10.99 -4.99 2.95
N GLY A 178 -11.26 -4.04 3.86
CA GLY A 178 -10.27 -3.15 4.47
C GLY A 178 -9.56 -3.78 5.68
N PRO A 179 -8.66 -3.04 6.34
CA PRO A 179 -7.90 -3.56 7.47
C PRO A 179 -8.70 -3.63 8.78
N HIS A 180 -9.86 -2.96 8.84
CA HIS A 180 -10.56 -2.68 10.11
C HIS A 180 -11.30 -3.86 10.74
N TRP A 181 -11.37 -5.00 10.07
CA TRP A 181 -11.75 -6.24 10.76
C TRP A 181 -10.85 -6.51 11.98
N MET A 182 -9.57 -6.11 11.90
CA MET A 182 -8.61 -6.22 13.01
C MET A 182 -8.94 -5.24 14.14
N THR A 183 -9.32 -3.99 13.84
CA THR A 183 -9.71 -3.04 14.87
C THR A 183 -11.00 -3.49 15.55
N TYR A 184 -11.99 -3.96 14.79
CA TYR A 184 -13.21 -4.51 15.37
C TYR A 184 -12.94 -5.74 16.26
N GLU A 185 -12.05 -6.65 15.84
CA GLU A 185 -11.63 -7.78 16.67
C GLU A 185 -10.98 -7.32 17.99
N ALA A 186 -10.08 -6.34 17.93
CA ALA A 186 -9.35 -5.86 19.09
C ALA A 186 -10.26 -5.13 20.11
N PHE A 187 -11.14 -4.25 19.62
CA PHE A 187 -11.95 -3.37 20.46
C PHE A 187 -13.31 -3.96 20.85
N PHE A 188 -13.85 -4.89 20.05
CA PHE A 188 -15.19 -5.45 20.26
C PHE A 188 -15.25 -6.99 20.31
N GLY A 189 -14.14 -7.66 19.99
CA GLY A 189 -14.00 -9.11 20.08
C GLY A 189 -14.17 -9.83 18.74
N PRO A 190 -13.77 -11.11 18.68
CA PRO A 190 -13.69 -11.86 17.42
C PRO A 190 -15.04 -12.09 16.73
N ASP A 191 -16.14 -12.08 17.48
CA ASP A 191 -17.48 -12.22 16.92
C ASP A 191 -17.93 -10.98 16.12
N LEU A 192 -17.22 -9.86 16.28
CA LEU A 192 -17.48 -8.59 15.58
C LEU A 192 -16.36 -8.21 14.59
N ALA A 193 -15.44 -9.13 14.28
CA ALA A 193 -14.40 -8.97 13.27
C ALA A 193 -14.99 -8.95 11.84
N MET A 194 -15.77 -7.92 11.51
CA MET A 194 -16.55 -7.83 10.28
C MET A 194 -15.74 -7.24 9.13
N ALA A 195 -16.11 -7.59 7.90
CA ALA A 195 -15.39 -7.19 6.69
C ALA A 195 -15.55 -5.70 6.34
N SER A 196 -16.57 -5.03 6.87
CA SER A 196 -16.89 -3.62 6.63
C SER A 196 -17.52 -2.98 7.87
N VAL A 197 -17.52 -1.65 7.93
CA VAL A 197 -18.22 -0.89 8.98
C VAL A 197 -19.74 -1.11 8.93
N ASN A 198 -20.30 -1.31 7.74
CA ASN A 198 -21.72 -1.55 7.55
C ASN A 198 -22.15 -2.88 8.20
N ASP A 199 -21.36 -3.93 8.00
CA ASP A 199 -21.58 -5.24 8.62
C ASP A 199 -21.32 -5.20 10.13
N PHE A 200 -20.26 -4.51 10.56
CA PHE A 200 -19.97 -4.27 11.98
C PHE A 200 -21.14 -3.59 12.68
N ALA A 201 -21.59 -2.45 12.18
CA ALA A 201 -22.66 -1.68 12.79
C ALA A 201 -23.98 -2.47 12.84
N ALA A 202 -24.31 -3.20 11.78
CA ALA A 202 -25.47 -4.09 11.76
C ALA A 202 -25.37 -5.19 12.82
N ALA A 203 -24.25 -5.91 12.87
CA ALA A 203 -24.02 -6.98 13.84
C ALA A 203 -24.01 -6.46 15.29
N PHE A 204 -23.38 -5.31 15.52
CA PHE A 204 -23.22 -4.69 16.84
C PHE A 204 -24.56 -4.40 17.52
N VAL A 205 -25.55 -3.89 16.75
CA VAL A 205 -26.91 -3.63 17.26
C VAL A 205 -27.91 -4.74 16.96
N GLY A 206 -27.45 -5.90 16.48
CA GLY A 206 -28.27 -7.09 16.23
C GLY A 206 -29.30 -6.92 15.10
N LYS A 207 -28.90 -6.25 14.01
CA LYS A 207 -29.69 -6.09 12.78
C LYS A 207 -29.16 -6.95 11.65
N ASP A 208 -30.04 -7.23 10.68
CA ASP A 208 -29.69 -8.03 9.50
C ASP A 208 -28.88 -7.23 8.46
N SER A 209 -28.95 -5.89 8.47
CA SER A 209 -28.22 -5.02 7.54
C SER A 209 -28.08 -3.59 8.08
N PHE A 210 -27.14 -2.83 7.50
CA PHE A 210 -26.90 -1.43 7.85
C PHE A 210 -28.14 -0.55 7.67
N ASP A 211 -28.86 -0.70 6.56
CA ASP A 211 -30.09 0.06 6.25
C ASP A 211 -31.24 -0.17 7.26
N ALA A 212 -31.16 -1.22 8.08
CA ALA A 212 -32.16 -1.52 9.10
C ALA A 212 -31.92 -0.75 10.42
N LEU A 213 -30.81 -0.03 10.55
CA LEU A 213 -30.49 0.75 11.74
C LEU A 213 -31.36 2.01 11.81
N SER A 214 -31.92 2.25 12.99
CA SER A 214 -32.55 3.53 13.30
C SER A 214 -31.51 4.62 13.56
N PRO A 215 -31.87 5.91 13.46
CA PRO A 215 -30.94 7.00 13.79
C PRO A 215 -30.36 6.91 15.20
N ALA A 216 -31.11 6.40 16.18
CA ALA A 216 -30.62 6.22 17.54
C ALA A 216 -29.59 5.08 17.65
N GLU A 217 -29.76 4.01 16.86
CA GLU A 217 -28.81 2.91 16.80
C GLU A 217 -27.52 3.32 16.08
N LEU A 218 -27.60 4.14 15.02
CA LEU A 218 -26.43 4.72 14.37
C LEU A 218 -25.61 5.57 15.33
N VAL A 219 -26.26 6.46 16.10
CA VAL A 219 -25.58 7.26 17.14
C VAL A 219 -24.94 6.35 18.17
N GLN A 220 -25.65 5.31 18.63
CA GLN A 220 -25.12 4.36 19.61
C GLN A 220 -23.84 3.68 19.11
N VAL A 221 -23.81 3.18 17.87
CA VAL A 221 -22.61 2.56 17.28
C VAL A 221 -21.41 3.50 17.37
N CYS A 222 -21.57 4.76 16.97
CA CYS A 222 -20.48 5.73 17.00
C CYS A 222 -20.04 6.08 18.43
N GLU A 223 -20.97 6.32 19.35
CA GLU A 223 -20.61 6.63 20.74
C GLU A 223 -19.89 5.47 21.42
N ASP A 224 -20.32 4.23 21.16
CA ASP A 224 -19.66 3.03 21.70
C ASP A 224 -18.28 2.81 21.07
N VAL A 225 -18.08 3.14 19.78
CA VAL A 225 -16.73 3.22 19.16
C VAL A 225 -15.88 4.27 19.85
N LYS A 226 -16.40 5.49 20.05
CA LYS A 226 -15.65 6.57 20.70
C LYS A 226 -15.25 6.23 22.13
N ALA A 227 -16.09 5.49 22.86
CA ALA A 227 -15.80 5.05 24.22
C ALA A 227 -14.61 4.08 24.33
N THR A 228 -14.20 3.42 23.24
CA THR A 228 -13.04 2.51 23.25
C THR A 228 -11.70 3.25 23.25
N VAL A 229 -11.66 4.50 22.77
CA VAL A 229 -10.44 5.31 22.69
C VAL A 229 -10.74 6.72 23.18
N VAL A 230 -10.24 7.06 24.36
CA VAL A 230 -10.55 8.32 25.04
C VAL A 230 -9.29 9.18 25.15
N ALA A 231 -9.36 10.40 24.62
CA ALA A 231 -8.33 11.41 24.77
C ALA A 231 -8.56 12.28 26.02
N ASP A 232 -7.46 12.69 26.64
CA ASP A 232 -7.41 13.73 27.67
C ASP A 232 -6.33 14.74 27.28
N ASP A 233 -6.75 15.81 26.60
CA ASP A 233 -5.85 16.86 26.10
C ASP A 233 -5.18 17.65 27.24
N GLU A 234 -5.85 17.79 28.38
CA GLU A 234 -5.26 18.49 29.54
C GLU A 234 -4.15 17.63 30.18
N ALA A 235 -4.34 16.31 30.22
CA ALA A 235 -3.33 15.38 30.73
C ALA A 235 -2.25 15.02 29.69
N GLY A 236 -2.48 15.26 28.39
CA GLY A 236 -1.59 14.84 27.32
C GLY A 236 -1.61 13.32 27.08
N THR A 237 -2.76 12.67 27.24
CA THR A 237 -2.84 11.19 27.20
C THR A 237 -3.98 10.66 26.34
N VAL A 238 -3.79 9.45 25.80
CA VAL A 238 -4.84 8.67 25.12
C VAL A 238 -4.96 7.29 25.77
N THR A 239 -6.19 6.90 26.10
CA THR A 239 -6.52 5.59 26.67
C THR A 239 -7.24 4.72 25.66
N TYR A 240 -6.67 3.56 25.34
CA TYR A 240 -7.29 2.51 24.54
C TYR A 240 -7.83 1.41 25.45
N THR A 241 -9.09 1.02 25.23
CA THR A 241 -9.77 -0.06 25.96
C THR A 241 -10.16 -1.17 24.99
N LEU A 242 -9.48 -2.31 25.09
CA LEU A 242 -9.66 -3.49 24.25
C LEU A 242 -10.72 -4.43 24.85
N ALA A 243 -11.44 -5.17 24.00
CA ALA A 243 -12.41 -6.17 24.44
C ALA A 243 -11.71 -7.38 25.10
N ASN A 244 -10.52 -7.74 24.60
CA ASN A 244 -9.73 -8.88 25.07
C ASN A 244 -8.24 -8.50 25.05
N PRO A 245 -7.38 -9.27 25.76
CA PRO A 245 -5.94 -9.10 25.62
C PRO A 245 -5.54 -9.43 24.16
N THR A 246 -4.97 -8.45 23.47
CA THR A 246 -4.65 -8.52 22.03
C THR A 246 -3.13 -8.40 21.85
N PRO A 247 -2.38 -9.51 21.75
CA PRO A 247 -0.91 -9.48 21.71
C PRO A 247 -0.31 -8.73 20.51
N TRP A 248 -1.08 -8.57 19.43
CA TRP A 248 -0.69 -7.86 18.21
C TRP A 248 -1.15 -6.39 18.18
N PHE A 249 -1.71 -5.86 19.28
CA PHE A 249 -2.19 -4.48 19.34
C PHE A 249 -1.08 -3.44 19.08
N MET A 250 0.12 -3.66 19.61
CA MET A 250 1.25 -2.76 19.36
C MET A 250 1.71 -2.80 17.89
N ALA A 251 1.63 -3.97 17.23
CA ALA A 251 1.90 -4.07 15.80
C ALA A 251 0.87 -3.29 14.99
N LEU A 252 -0.39 -3.29 15.41
CA LEU A 252 -1.47 -2.54 14.78
C LEU A 252 -1.20 -1.03 14.84
N LEU A 253 -0.79 -0.52 16.00
CA LEU A 253 -0.44 0.90 16.20
C LEU A 253 0.82 1.35 15.45
N ALA A 254 1.70 0.41 15.07
CA ALA A 254 2.91 0.69 14.30
C ALA A 254 2.68 0.70 12.78
N GLN A 255 1.50 0.32 12.30
CA GLN A 255 1.14 0.32 10.89
C GLN A 255 0.37 1.59 10.54
N SER A 256 0.46 2.08 9.30
CA SER A 256 -0.24 3.31 8.89
C SER A 256 -1.76 3.21 9.07
N PHE A 257 -2.38 2.05 8.85
CA PHE A 257 -3.84 1.97 8.81
C PHE A 257 -4.57 2.12 10.15
N LEU A 258 -3.87 2.05 11.28
CA LEU A 258 -4.38 2.52 12.58
C LEU A 258 -3.46 3.59 13.18
N GLY A 259 -2.16 3.45 12.97
CA GLY A 259 -1.14 4.34 13.50
C GLY A 259 -1.00 5.65 12.74
N GLY A 260 -1.43 5.79 11.50
CA GLY A 260 -1.23 7.01 10.72
C GLY A 260 -2.11 8.17 11.21
N VAL A 261 -1.61 8.93 12.19
CA VAL A 261 -2.38 10.00 12.85
C VAL A 261 -2.65 11.16 11.89
N THR A 262 -3.90 11.62 11.89
CA THR A 262 -4.39 12.77 11.11
C THR A 262 -4.81 13.92 12.03
N ASP A 263 -4.65 15.16 11.55
CA ASP A 263 -5.07 16.41 12.21
C ASP A 263 -6.60 16.57 12.13
N GLN A 264 -7.30 16.43 13.26
CA GLN A 264 -8.77 16.49 13.29
C GLN A 264 -9.28 17.83 12.73
N GLU A 265 -8.74 18.95 13.19
CA GLU A 265 -9.20 20.28 12.78
C GLU A 265 -9.06 20.48 11.27
N TRP A 266 -7.93 20.09 10.70
CA TRP A 266 -7.69 20.18 9.26
C TRP A 266 -8.64 19.26 8.48
N MET A 267 -8.85 18.03 8.95
CA MET A 267 -9.76 17.07 8.30
C MET A 267 -11.19 17.62 8.25
N VAL A 268 -11.67 18.19 9.37
CA VAL A 268 -12.99 18.81 9.46
C VAL A 268 -13.09 20.08 8.60
N GLU A 269 -12.07 20.95 8.61
CA GLU A 269 -12.05 22.17 7.78
C GLU A 269 -12.12 21.83 6.28
N ASN A 270 -11.56 20.70 5.87
CA ASN A 270 -11.54 20.23 4.48
C ASN A 270 -12.72 19.31 4.11
N GLY A 271 -13.70 19.15 5.01
CA GLY A 271 -14.98 18.51 4.71
C GLY A 271 -15.06 17.01 4.98
N ASP A 272 -14.10 16.45 5.73
CA ASP A 272 -14.24 15.11 6.32
C ASP A 272 -15.21 15.13 7.52
N TRP A 273 -15.39 13.97 8.15
CA TRP A 273 -16.26 13.76 9.30
C TRP A 273 -15.91 14.69 10.46
N ASP A 274 -16.91 15.38 10.98
CA ASP A 274 -16.84 16.42 12.03
C ASP A 274 -16.84 15.86 13.47
N ASN A 275 -16.56 14.57 13.62
CA ASN A 275 -16.61 13.85 14.90
C ASN A 275 -18.02 13.81 15.55
N ASP A 276 -19.09 14.14 14.80
CA ASP A 276 -20.48 14.05 15.24
C ASP A 276 -21.06 12.64 14.95
N CYS A 277 -21.51 11.97 16.01
CA CYS A 277 -22.14 10.66 15.90
C CYS A 277 -23.53 10.68 15.25
N ALA A 278 -24.14 11.84 15.02
CA ALA A 278 -25.39 11.95 14.28
C ALA A 278 -25.19 11.82 12.75
N THR A 279 -23.97 11.98 12.26
CA THR A 279 -23.69 12.13 10.82
C THR A 279 -22.71 11.10 10.27
N TRP A 280 -21.98 10.36 11.12
CA TRP A 280 -20.88 9.46 10.71
C TRP A 280 -21.23 8.50 9.55
N GLN A 281 -22.50 8.08 9.45
CA GLN A 281 -22.99 7.19 8.39
C GLN A 281 -22.80 7.74 6.97
N ASN A 282 -22.55 9.04 6.81
CA ASN A 282 -22.26 9.64 5.51
C ASN A 282 -20.85 9.30 4.99
N TRP A 283 -19.98 8.78 5.84
CA TRP A 283 -18.60 8.39 5.52
C TRP A 283 -18.37 6.88 5.69
N ALA A 284 -19.41 6.10 5.91
CA ALA A 284 -19.32 4.67 6.09
C ALA A 284 -19.01 3.96 4.76
N ASP A 285 -17.99 3.09 4.77
CA ASP A 285 -17.58 2.26 3.61
C ASP A 285 -17.38 3.07 2.30
N PRO A 286 -16.49 4.08 2.32
CA PRO A 286 -16.31 4.97 1.17
C PRO A 286 -15.54 4.28 0.03
N ALA A 287 -15.86 4.67 -1.21
CA ALA A 287 -14.94 4.40 -2.32
C ALA A 287 -13.62 5.16 -2.11
N ALA A 288 -12.52 4.68 -2.70
CA ALA A 288 -11.21 5.30 -2.53
C ALA A 288 -11.24 6.80 -2.89
N GLU A 289 -11.83 7.12 -4.04
CA GLU A 289 -11.90 8.47 -4.60
C GLU A 289 -12.86 9.41 -3.83
N GLU A 290 -13.65 8.86 -2.92
CA GLU A 290 -14.54 9.63 -2.05
C GLU A 290 -13.86 10.07 -0.75
N SER A 291 -12.72 9.44 -0.40
CA SER A 291 -11.91 9.90 0.73
C SER A 291 -11.28 11.26 0.43
N LEU A 292 -11.33 12.15 1.43
CA LEU A 292 -10.57 13.40 1.40
C LEU A 292 -9.08 13.13 1.13
N LEU A 293 -8.52 12.12 1.79
CA LEU A 293 -7.10 11.76 1.71
C LEU A 293 -6.78 10.85 0.52
N PHE A 294 -7.66 10.76 -0.48
CA PHE A 294 -7.40 9.96 -1.69
C PHE A 294 -6.04 10.29 -2.29
N ASN A 295 -5.78 11.57 -2.59
CA ASN A 295 -4.52 12.00 -3.20
C ASN A 295 -3.96 13.31 -2.60
N VAL A 296 -4.40 13.65 -1.39
CA VAL A 296 -3.82 14.70 -0.55
C VAL A 296 -3.48 14.10 0.81
N ALA A 297 -2.57 14.73 1.55
CA ALA A 297 -2.15 14.21 2.85
C ALA A 297 -1.79 15.34 3.81
N ASN A 298 -2.02 15.10 5.09
CA ASN A 298 -1.57 15.95 6.19
C ASN A 298 -1.15 15.05 7.37
N GLY A 299 0.13 14.74 7.47
CA GLY A 299 0.69 13.89 8.52
C GLY A 299 1.73 14.62 9.35
N THR A 300 2.50 13.89 10.16
CA THR A 300 3.57 14.42 11.02
C THR A 300 4.97 13.99 10.60
N GLY A 301 5.05 13.10 9.60
CA GLY A 301 6.26 12.38 9.22
C GLY A 301 7.35 13.25 8.59
N PRO A 302 8.52 12.65 8.31
CA PRO A 302 9.68 13.36 7.77
C PRO A 302 9.50 13.86 6.33
N TYR A 303 8.48 13.40 5.62
CA TYR A 303 8.16 13.81 4.25
C TYR A 303 6.72 14.28 4.12
N LYS A 304 6.51 15.35 3.35
CA LYS A 304 5.19 15.82 2.94
C LYS A 304 4.88 15.36 1.53
N LEU A 305 3.61 15.09 1.24
CA LEU A 305 3.16 14.94 -0.14
C LEU A 305 3.23 16.30 -0.85
N ASP A 306 4.00 16.38 -1.93
CA ASP A 306 3.95 17.53 -2.84
C ASP A 306 2.76 17.37 -3.80
N HIS A 307 2.70 16.22 -4.47
CA HIS A 307 1.52 15.81 -5.25
C HIS A 307 1.53 14.31 -5.55
N TRP A 308 0.35 13.79 -5.91
CA TRP A 308 0.19 12.52 -6.58
C TRP A 308 -0.69 12.69 -7.82
N THR A 309 -0.14 12.29 -8.97
CA THR A 309 -0.89 12.14 -10.22
C THR A 309 -1.04 10.64 -10.52
N PRO A 310 -2.23 10.04 -10.30
CA PRO A 310 -2.46 8.61 -10.53
C PRO A 310 -2.06 8.17 -11.94
N GLY A 311 -1.34 7.06 -12.01
CA GLY A 311 -0.77 6.50 -13.23
C GLY A 311 0.50 7.18 -13.74
N GLU A 312 0.95 8.26 -13.11
CA GLU A 312 2.13 9.02 -13.54
C GLU A 312 3.26 9.02 -12.49
N GLU A 313 3.06 9.70 -11.36
CA GLU A 313 4.08 9.83 -10.30
C GLU A 313 3.50 10.29 -8.95
N ILE A 314 4.23 9.95 -7.89
CA ILE A 314 4.09 10.50 -6.53
C ILE A 314 5.36 11.25 -6.21
N VAL A 315 5.24 12.48 -5.72
CA VAL A 315 6.38 13.30 -5.29
C VAL A 315 6.22 13.66 -3.83
N LEU A 316 7.23 13.30 -3.03
CA LEU A 316 7.36 13.69 -1.63
C LEU A 316 8.51 14.68 -1.46
N THR A 317 8.37 15.63 -0.55
CA THR A 317 9.40 16.61 -0.20
C THR A 317 9.72 16.52 1.28
N ALA A 318 11.00 16.69 1.64
CA ALA A 318 11.42 16.66 3.05
C ALA A 318 10.68 17.74 3.86
N PHE A 319 10.15 17.36 5.02
CA PHE A 319 9.55 18.31 5.95
C PHE A 319 10.65 19.00 6.77
N GLU A 320 11.00 20.24 6.41
CA GLU A 320 12.12 20.96 7.03
C GLU A 320 11.91 21.23 8.53
N ASP A 321 10.66 21.32 8.98
CA ASP A 321 10.27 21.52 10.38
C ASP A 321 9.95 20.20 11.11
N TYR A 322 10.45 19.06 10.62
CA TYR A 322 10.20 17.75 11.24
C TYR A 322 10.65 17.72 12.71
N TRP A 323 9.73 17.27 13.56
CA TRP A 323 9.77 17.44 15.02
C TRP A 323 10.86 16.60 15.71
N GLN A 324 11.25 15.48 15.11
CA GLN A 324 12.06 14.48 15.79
C GLN A 324 13.52 14.93 15.91
N THR A 325 13.92 15.33 17.11
CA THR A 325 15.30 15.76 17.39
C THR A 325 16.18 14.67 18.01
N GLU A 326 15.56 13.63 18.55
CA GLU A 326 16.23 12.48 19.17
C GLU A 326 15.81 11.19 18.46
N PRO A 327 16.74 10.25 18.22
CA PRO A 327 16.45 9.10 17.39
C PRO A 327 15.57 8.09 18.15
N MET A 328 14.65 7.45 17.43
CA MET A 328 13.76 6.39 17.99
C MET A 328 14.54 5.15 18.46
N TRP A 329 15.69 4.87 17.84
CA TRP A 329 16.62 3.78 18.19
C TRP A 329 18.07 4.25 18.02
N GLU A 330 19.04 3.50 18.57
CA GLU A 330 20.46 3.85 18.46
C GLU A 330 20.89 3.96 16.98
N GLY A 331 21.37 5.14 16.59
CA GLY A 331 21.79 5.41 15.21
C GLY A 331 20.65 5.69 14.22
N GLY A 332 19.40 5.79 14.69
CA GLY A 332 18.26 6.20 13.87
C GLY A 332 18.36 7.63 13.34
N PRO A 333 17.60 7.98 12.29
CA PRO A 333 17.58 9.33 11.74
C PRO A 333 16.89 10.32 12.71
N THR A 334 17.23 11.60 12.57
CA THR A 334 16.63 12.72 13.29
C THR A 334 16.63 13.96 12.41
N GLY A 335 15.68 14.85 12.65
CA GLY A 335 15.54 16.13 11.97
C GLY A 335 15.10 15.95 10.53
N ALA A 336 15.04 17.07 9.81
CA ALA A 336 14.63 17.10 8.41
C ALA A 336 15.40 16.07 7.58
N ALA A 337 14.68 15.36 6.72
CA ALA A 337 15.26 14.34 5.88
C ALA A 337 16.40 14.91 4.99
N SER A 338 17.50 14.16 4.90
CA SER A 338 18.67 14.56 4.11
C SER A 338 18.42 14.45 2.61
N ILE A 339 17.59 13.48 2.19
CA ILE A 339 17.09 13.36 0.82
C ILE A 339 15.91 14.32 0.68
N LYS A 340 16.05 15.36 -0.16
CA LYS A 340 15.08 16.46 -0.23
C LYS A 340 13.81 16.12 -0.99
N ASN A 341 13.92 15.29 -2.02
CA ASN A 341 12.78 14.87 -2.83
C ASN A 341 12.78 13.35 -2.98
N VAL A 342 11.61 12.73 -2.98
CA VAL A 342 11.43 11.34 -3.39
C VAL A 342 10.41 11.34 -4.51
N VAL A 343 10.79 10.78 -5.66
CA VAL A 343 9.89 10.66 -6.82
C VAL A 343 9.66 9.19 -7.07
N ILE A 344 8.41 8.76 -7.01
CA ILE A 344 8.00 7.37 -7.18
C ILE A 344 7.19 7.24 -8.46
N LYS A 345 7.62 6.35 -9.36
CA LYS A 345 6.89 6.04 -10.61
C LYS A 345 6.66 4.55 -10.74
N ASN A 346 5.49 4.16 -11.22
CA ASN A 346 5.18 2.76 -11.51
C ASN A 346 5.35 2.48 -13.02
N ILE A 347 6.45 1.81 -13.38
CA ILE A 347 6.75 1.42 -14.76
C ILE A 347 6.75 -0.10 -14.82
N ASN A 348 5.80 -0.71 -15.52
CA ASN A 348 5.62 -2.17 -15.53
C ASN A 348 6.68 -2.91 -16.35
N GLU A 349 7.24 -2.27 -17.37
CA GLU A 349 8.18 -2.87 -18.30
C GLU A 349 9.58 -2.98 -17.69
N TRP A 350 10.03 -4.21 -17.43
CA TRP A 350 11.36 -4.50 -16.86
C TRP A 350 12.51 -3.84 -17.62
N GLY A 351 12.52 -3.95 -18.96
CA GLY A 351 13.59 -3.37 -19.79
C GLY A 351 13.69 -1.85 -19.66
N THR A 352 12.56 -1.17 -19.48
CA THR A 352 12.53 0.29 -19.24
C THR A 352 13.12 0.62 -17.88
N ARG A 353 12.71 -0.10 -16.82
CA ARG A 353 13.27 0.10 -15.47
C ARG A 353 14.78 -0.11 -15.44
N LEU A 354 15.23 -1.24 -16.01
CA LEU A 354 16.65 -1.57 -16.10
C LEU A 354 17.42 -0.47 -16.85
N SER A 355 16.93 -0.05 -18.02
CA SER A 355 17.58 1.01 -18.79
C SER A 355 17.69 2.32 -18.00
N MET A 356 16.66 2.71 -17.24
CA MET A 356 16.71 3.93 -16.43
C MET A 356 17.74 3.83 -15.31
N PHE A 357 17.88 2.65 -14.69
CA PHE A 357 18.92 2.42 -13.68
C PHE A 357 20.32 2.49 -14.30
N GLU A 358 20.53 1.81 -15.43
CA GLU A 358 21.83 1.77 -16.12
C GLU A 358 22.27 3.15 -16.62
N THR A 359 21.33 4.00 -17.05
CA THR A 359 21.61 5.37 -17.46
C THR A 359 21.72 6.34 -16.29
N GLY A 360 21.49 5.89 -15.05
CA GLY A 360 21.50 6.73 -13.85
C GLY A 360 20.30 7.66 -13.71
N ASP A 361 19.24 7.43 -14.49
CA ASP A 361 17.99 8.20 -14.40
C ASP A 361 17.11 7.69 -13.23
N ALA A 362 17.32 6.46 -12.74
CA ALA A 362 16.67 5.91 -11.54
C ALA A 362 17.71 5.51 -10.49
N ASP A 363 17.46 5.83 -9.22
CA ASP A 363 18.33 5.45 -8.10
C ASP A 363 17.93 4.09 -7.51
N TYR A 364 16.64 3.74 -7.62
CA TYR A 364 16.10 2.45 -7.20
C TYR A 364 15.15 1.90 -8.26
N ILE A 365 15.22 0.58 -8.47
CA ILE A 365 14.26 -0.15 -9.30
C ILE A 365 13.73 -1.40 -8.60
N TYR A 366 12.44 -1.70 -8.77
CA TYR A 366 11.90 -3.00 -8.36
C TYR A 366 12.32 -4.11 -9.35
N VAL A 367 12.90 -5.20 -8.81
CA VAL A 367 13.44 -6.34 -9.56
C VAL A 367 12.67 -7.62 -9.24
N PRO A 368 11.79 -8.08 -10.13
CA PRO A 368 11.15 -9.39 -10.00
C PRO A 368 12.18 -10.53 -9.94
N ASN A 369 11.88 -11.58 -9.18
CA ASN A 369 12.78 -12.72 -8.96
C ASN A 369 13.37 -13.30 -10.26
N THR A 370 12.57 -13.40 -11.32
CA THR A 370 12.99 -13.94 -12.63
C THR A 370 14.09 -13.12 -13.31
N TYR A 371 14.23 -11.83 -12.98
CA TYR A 371 15.21 -10.93 -13.60
C TYR A 371 16.46 -10.71 -12.73
N ARG A 372 16.46 -11.13 -11.46
CA ARG A 372 17.62 -10.99 -10.56
C ARG A 372 18.94 -11.54 -11.16
N PRO A 373 18.96 -12.69 -11.88
CA PRO A 373 20.20 -13.18 -12.50
C PRO A 373 20.83 -12.20 -13.50
N GLN A 374 20.06 -11.31 -14.12
CA GLN A 374 20.59 -10.30 -15.05
C GLN A 374 21.38 -9.20 -14.32
N LEU A 375 21.13 -9.03 -13.01
CA LEU A 375 21.79 -8.03 -12.18
C LEU A 375 23.02 -8.55 -11.45
N GLU A 376 23.41 -9.80 -11.63
CA GLU A 376 24.60 -10.38 -10.97
C GLU A 376 25.88 -9.58 -11.27
N GLY A 377 25.98 -8.95 -12.45
CA GLY A 377 27.10 -8.06 -12.78
C GLY A 377 27.09 -6.69 -12.09
N TYR A 378 26.02 -6.32 -11.38
CA TYR A 378 25.83 -5.01 -10.76
C TYR A 378 26.03 -5.01 -9.24
N HIS A 379 25.89 -6.16 -8.57
CA HIS A 379 26.06 -6.21 -7.12
C HIS A 379 27.54 -6.30 -6.76
N GLY A 380 27.98 -5.49 -5.79
CA GLY A 380 29.32 -5.61 -5.19
C GLY A 380 29.33 -6.43 -3.90
N PHE A 381 28.15 -6.66 -3.31
CA PHE A 381 27.98 -7.38 -2.06
C PHE A 381 26.72 -8.25 -2.08
N GLU A 382 26.79 -9.40 -1.43
CA GLU A 382 25.64 -10.25 -1.12
C GLU A 382 25.50 -10.29 0.39
N CYS A 383 24.30 -9.94 0.90
CA CYS A 383 24.02 -9.92 2.33
C CYS A 383 23.01 -11.01 2.70
N ASP A 384 23.26 -11.75 3.77
CA ASP A 384 22.28 -12.68 4.33
C ASP A 384 21.22 -11.95 5.18
N ALA A 385 20.24 -12.73 5.67
CA ALA A 385 19.15 -12.20 6.51
C ALA A 385 19.62 -11.73 7.90
N GLU A 386 20.87 -11.99 8.27
CA GLU A 386 21.50 -11.52 9.52
C GLU A 386 22.37 -10.28 9.27
N GLU A 387 22.20 -9.61 8.12
CA GLU A 387 22.98 -8.44 7.68
C GLU A 387 24.48 -8.72 7.49
N ASN A 388 24.90 -9.99 7.39
CA ASN A 388 26.29 -10.32 7.05
C ASN A 388 26.47 -10.17 5.54
N CYS A 389 27.25 -9.16 5.13
CA CYS A 389 27.54 -8.89 3.72
C CYS A 389 28.93 -9.41 3.32
N GLU A 390 29.01 -10.17 2.24
CA GLU A 390 30.25 -10.59 1.60
C GLU A 390 30.41 -9.90 0.24
N GLU A 391 31.64 -9.47 -0.09
CA GLU A 391 31.96 -8.92 -1.41
C GLU A 391 31.96 -10.05 -2.45
N VAL A 392 31.27 -9.87 -3.58
CA VAL A 392 31.01 -10.91 -4.61
C VAL A 392 31.74 -10.66 -5.92
#